data_AF-A0A846AVG5-F1
#
_entry.id   AF-A0A846AVG5-F1
#
_cell.length_a   1.000
_cell.length_b   1.000
_cell.length_c   1.000
_cell.angle_alpha   90.00
_cell.angle_beta   90.00
_cell.angle_gamma   90.00
#
_symmetry.space_group_name_H-M   'P 1'
#
loop_
_entity.id
_entity.type
_entity.pdbx_description
1 polymer ?
#
loop_
_entity_poly.entity_id
_entity_poly.type
_entity_poly.pdbx_seq_one_letter_code
_entity_poly.pdbx_strand_id
1 'polypeptide(L)'
;MLARARFVYNYGLNMVNATSAMTKVNKGGQKVSLSYKLRILEAKKVFTNYVKKQPQYTWANNYSSRIYQSAFQHLGEAFKPK
;
A
#
# COMPACT_ATOMS: atom_id res chain seq x y z
N MET A 1 -8.53 16.96 -7.71
CA MET A 1 -8.35 15.49 -7.73
C MET A 1 -6.93 15.05 -7.33
N LEU A 2 -5.87 15.81 -7.66
CA LEU A 2 -4.45 15.44 -7.46
C LEU A 2 -3.97 15.29 -5.99
N ALA A 3 -4.46 16.10 -5.04
CA ALA A 3 -4.02 16.03 -3.65
C ALA A 3 -4.37 14.71 -2.94
N ARG A 4 -5.48 14.08 -3.33
CA ARG A 4 -6.02 12.87 -2.68
C ARG A 4 -5.31 11.61 -3.16
N ALA A 5 -5.05 11.50 -4.46
CA ALA A 5 -4.21 10.44 -5.01
C ALA A 5 -2.79 10.50 -4.41
N ARG A 6 -2.26 11.72 -4.24
CA ARG A 6 -0.98 11.96 -3.56
C ARG A 6 -0.98 11.48 -2.12
N PHE A 7 -2.05 11.74 -1.35
CA PHE A 7 -2.18 11.20 0.01
C PHE A 7 -2.10 9.68 0.03
N VAL A 8 -2.87 8.99 -0.81
CA VAL A 8 -2.88 7.51 -0.85
C VAL A 8 -1.52 6.95 -1.27
N TYR A 9 -0.89 7.59 -2.26
CA TYR A 9 0.46 7.23 -2.69
C TYR A 9 1.47 7.36 -1.55
N ASN A 10 1.47 8.50 -0.85
CA ASN A 10 2.37 8.75 0.28
C ASN A 10 2.11 7.80 1.45
N TYR A 11 0.83 7.50 1.75
CA TYR A 11 0.47 6.49 2.74
C TYR A 11 1.07 5.12 2.37
N GLY A 12 0.88 4.69 1.12
CA GLY A 12 1.43 3.43 0.62
C GLY A 12 2.96 3.40 0.69
N LEU A 13 3.62 4.49 0.29
CA LEU A 13 5.08 4.63 0.35
C LEU A 13 5.60 4.53 1.80
N ASN A 14 4.98 5.25 2.74
CA ASN A 14 5.34 5.19 4.15
C ASN A 14 5.20 3.77 4.72
N MET A 15 4.11 3.07 4.40
CA MET A 15 3.91 1.68 4.82
C MET A 15 4.98 0.74 4.25
N VAL A 16 5.32 0.88 2.96
CA VAL A 16 6.36 0.05 2.32
C VAL A 16 7.73 0.28 2.96
N ASN A 17 8.07 1.53 3.30
CA ASN A 17 9.32 1.89 3.95
C ASN A 17 9.37 1.40 5.39
N ALA A 18 8.30 1.60 6.16
CA ALA A 18 8.19 1.15 7.55
C ALA A 18 8.24 -0.38 7.68
N THR A 19 7.86 -1.10 6.63
CA THR A 19 7.86 -2.57 6.59
C THR A 19 9.09 -3.17 5.89
N SER A 20 10.13 -2.36 5.63
CA SER A 20 11.34 -2.79 4.90
C SER A 20 12.10 -3.93 5.57
N ALA A 21 12.07 -4.01 6.91
CA ALA A 21 12.69 -5.08 7.69
C ALA A 21 11.78 -6.31 7.89
N MET A 22 10.54 -6.29 7.38
CA MET A 22 9.62 -7.43 7.57
C MET A 22 10.10 -8.66 6.80
N THR A 23 10.09 -9.79 7.49
CA THR A 23 10.42 -11.10 6.92
C THR A 23 9.21 -12.01 6.95
N LYS A 24 9.15 -12.97 6.03
CA LYS A 24 8.26 -14.12 6.08
C LYS A 24 9.07 -15.40 6.16
N VAL A 25 8.47 -16.47 6.65
CA VAL A 25 9.03 -17.82 6.54
C VAL A 25 8.62 -18.41 5.19
N ASN A 26 9.58 -18.87 4.40
CA ASN A 26 9.29 -19.54 3.13
C ASN A 26 8.90 -21.02 3.38
N LYS A 27 8.53 -21.75 2.31
CA LYS A 27 8.14 -23.16 2.41
C LYS A 27 9.24 -24.06 3.00
N GLY A 28 10.51 -23.65 2.92
CA GLY A 28 11.66 -24.35 3.49
C GLY A 28 12.03 -23.93 4.91
N GLY A 29 11.17 -23.18 5.61
CA GLY A 29 11.41 -22.76 6.99
C GLY A 29 12.38 -21.58 7.17
N GLN A 30 12.88 -21.00 6.08
CA GLN A 30 13.85 -19.90 6.15
C GLN A 30 13.16 -18.54 6.23
N LYS A 31 13.67 -17.65 7.09
CA LYS A 31 13.26 -16.24 7.11
C LYS A 31 13.81 -15.53 5.88
N VAL A 32 12.93 -14.95 5.08
CA VAL A 32 13.26 -14.19 3.88
C VAL A 32 12.56 -12.83 3.90
N SER A 33 13.20 -11.80 3.37
CA SER A 33 12.62 -10.46 3.29
C SER A 33 11.34 -10.44 2.46
N LEU A 34 10.37 -9.62 2.87
CA LEU A 34 9.13 -9.46 2.14
C LEU A 34 9.37 -8.62 0.87
N SER A 35 8.98 -9.15 -0.29
CA SER A 35 9.14 -8.45 -1.56
C SER A 35 8.34 -7.14 -1.59
N TYR A 36 8.82 -6.15 -2.34
CA TYR A 36 8.11 -4.87 -2.51
C TYR A 36 6.67 -5.06 -2.98
N LYS A 37 6.45 -5.97 -3.94
CA LYS A 37 5.10 -6.31 -4.44
C LYS A 37 4.16 -6.78 -3.32
N LEU A 38 4.64 -7.63 -2.41
CA LEU A 38 3.85 -8.11 -1.28
C LEU A 38 3.60 -6.99 -0.26
N ARG A 39 4.61 -6.18 0.06
CA ARG A 39 4.46 -5.02 0.96
C ARG A 39 3.42 -4.03 0.44
N ILE A 40 3.43 -3.73 -0.86
CA ILE A 40 2.44 -2.85 -1.51
C ILE A 40 1.03 -3.46 -1.45
N LEU A 41 0.91 -4.77 -1.67
CA LEU A 41 -0.38 -5.48 -1.57
C LEU A 41 -0.96 -5.38 -0.15
N GLU A 42 -0.14 -5.63 0.87
CA GLU A 42 -0.58 -5.55 2.27
C GLU A 42 -0.91 -4.10 2.66
N ALA A 43 -0.11 -3.12 2.24
CA ALA A 43 -0.43 -1.70 2.44
C ALA A 43 -1.79 -1.33 1.83
N LYS A 44 -2.11 -1.82 0.63
CA LYS A 44 -3.41 -1.63 -0.02
C LYS A 44 -4.55 -2.27 0.78
N LYS A 45 -4.35 -3.48 1.31
CA LYS A 45 -5.34 -4.16 2.16
C LYS A 45 -5.61 -3.37 3.44
N VAL A 46 -4.56 -2.95 4.15
CA VAL A 46 -4.69 -2.13 5.38
C VAL A 46 -5.41 -0.82 5.06
N PHE A 47 -5.04 -0.14 3.97
CA PHE A 47 -5.72 1.09 3.55
C PHE A 47 -7.21 0.86 3.31
N THR A 48 -7.55 -0.19 2.57
CA THR A 48 -8.93 -0.47 2.13
C THR A 48 -9.81 -1.01 3.26
N ASN A 49 -9.27 -1.85 4.14
CA ASN A 49 -10.06 -2.56 5.14
C ASN A 49 -10.09 -1.84 6.48
N TYR A 50 -9.07 -1.03 6.79
CA TYR A 50 -8.92 -0.37 8.08
C TYR A 50 -8.88 1.16 7.95
N VAL A 51 -7.93 1.72 7.20
CA VAL A 51 -7.71 3.19 7.19
C VAL A 51 -8.92 3.94 6.66
N LYS A 52 -9.44 3.60 5.48
CA LYS A 52 -10.59 4.33 4.89
C LYS A 52 -11.87 4.25 5.72
N LYS A 53 -11.95 3.30 6.67
CA LYS A 53 -13.10 3.12 7.56
C LYS A 53 -13.03 3.99 8.81
N GLN A 54 -11.87 4.60 9.10
CA GLN A 54 -11.74 5.47 10.26
C GLN A 54 -12.48 6.81 10.04
N PRO A 55 -13.08 7.41 11.07
CA PRO A 55 -13.88 8.65 10.94
C PRO A 55 -13.12 9.83 10.29
N GLN A 56 -11.83 10.00 10.60
CA GLN A 56 -10.98 11.04 10.02
C GLN A 56 -10.71 10.84 8.51
N TYR A 57 -10.94 9.63 8.00
CA TYR A 57 -10.80 9.29 6.59
C TYR A 57 -12.14 9.01 5.92
N THR A 58 -13.27 9.42 6.50
CA THR A 58 -14.60 9.24 5.91
C THR A 58 -14.70 9.84 4.51
N TRP A 59 -13.92 10.91 4.26
CA TRP A 59 -13.77 11.49 2.92
C TRP A 59 -13.38 10.42 1.88
N ALA A 60 -12.56 9.42 2.24
CA ALA A 60 -12.10 8.37 1.35
C ALA A 60 -13.26 7.53 0.76
N ASN A 61 -14.40 7.45 1.45
CA ASN A 61 -15.58 6.73 1.00
C ASN A 61 -16.39 7.50 -0.07
N ASN A 62 -16.20 8.82 -0.16
CA ASN A 62 -16.88 9.67 -1.15
C ASN A 62 -16.21 9.65 -2.53
N TYR A 63 -15.19 8.81 -2.72
CA TYR A 63 -14.42 8.74 -3.95
C TYR A 63 -14.59 7.43 -4.69
N SER A 64 -14.52 7.52 -6.02
CA SER A 64 -14.41 6.34 -6.88
C SER A 64 -13.24 5.48 -6.44
N SER A 65 -13.49 4.17 -6.38
CA SER A 65 -12.47 3.18 -6.08
C SER A 65 -11.23 3.27 -6.95
N ARG A 66 -11.39 3.79 -8.17
CA ARG A 66 -10.33 4.00 -9.16
C ARG A 66 -9.18 4.86 -8.65
N ILE A 67 -9.45 5.85 -7.78
CA ILE A 67 -8.41 6.80 -7.34
C ILE A 67 -7.34 6.11 -6.47
N TYR A 68 -7.76 5.36 -5.44
CA TYR A 68 -6.78 4.64 -4.62
C TYR A 68 -6.20 3.43 -5.35
N GLN A 69 -6.97 2.75 -6.21
CA GLN A 69 -6.45 1.66 -7.02
C GLN A 69 -5.32 2.14 -7.94
N SER A 70 -5.50 3.28 -8.63
CA SER A 70 -4.48 3.89 -9.47
C SER A 70 -3.25 4.33 -8.65
N ALA A 71 -3.44 4.92 -7.47
CA ALA A 71 -2.32 5.32 -6.62
C ALA A 71 -1.42 4.12 -6.21
N PHE A 72 -2.02 3.00 -5.80
CA PHE A 72 -1.27 1.79 -5.48
C PHE A 72 -0.68 1.10 -6.72
N GLN A 73 -1.32 1.24 -7.89
CA GLN A 73 -0.76 0.76 -9.16
C GLN A 73 0.49 1.54 -9.55
N HIS A 74 0.44 2.88 -9.51
CA HIS A 74 1.61 3.74 -9.77
C HIS A 74 2.74 3.47 -8.78
N LEU A 75 2.42 3.23 -7.50
CA LEU A 75 3.42 2.79 -6.53
C LEU A 75 4.05 1.45 -6.95
N GLY A 76 3.24 0.49 -7.38
CA GLY A 76 3.72 -0.79 -7.91
C GLY A 76 4.67 -0.64 -9.10
N GLU A 77 4.32 0.21 -10.07
CA GLU A 77 5.18 0.53 -11.23
C GLU A 77 6.52 1.14 -10.78
N ALA A 78 6.52 2.05 -9.81
CA ALA A 78 7.74 2.71 -9.31
C ALA A 78 8.74 1.75 -8.64
N PHE A 79 8.28 0.61 -8.13
CA PHE A 79 9.11 -0.42 -7.50
C PHE A 79 9.39 -1.64 -8.41
N LYS A 80 9.01 -1.60 -9.70
CA LYS A 80 9.41 -2.64 -10.64
C LYS A 80 10.93 -2.54 -10.89
N PRO A 81 11.65 -3.68 -10.97
CA PRO A 81 13.01 -3.69 -11.49
C PRO A 81 13.01 -3.09 -12.91
N LYS A 82 14.04 -2.30 -13.23
CA LYS A 82 14.27 -1.81 -14.60
C LYS A 82 14.75 -2.93 -15.51
#